data_AF-A0A7C5WJ99-F1
#
_entry.id   AF-A0A7C5WJ99-F1
#
_cell.length_a   1.000
_cell.length_b   1.000
_cell.length_c   1.000
_cell.angle_alpha   90.00
_cell.angle_beta   90.00
_cell.angle_gamma   90.00
#
_symmetry.space_group_name_H-M   'P 1'
#
loop_
_entity.id
_entity.type
_entity.pdbx_description
1 polymer ?
#
loop_
_entity_poly.entity_id
_entity_poly.type
_entity_poly.pdbx_seq_one_letter_code
_entity_poly.pdbx_strand_id
1 'polypeptide(L)' 'MSLDASILARRGSFTLQAEFALEPGTLAVAVGPNGSGKSTLAEALAGLLP' A
#
# COMPACT_ATOMS: atom_id res chain seq x y z
N MET A 1 -11.13 -0.23 16.31
CA MET A 1 -10.61 0.74 15.32
C MET A 1 -9.96 -0.07 14.22
N SER A 2 -10.70 -0.34 13.15
CA SER A 2 -10.13 -0.90 11.93
C SER A 2 -9.21 0.14 11.26
N LEU A 3 -8.22 -0.32 10.51
CA LEU A 3 -7.49 0.49 9.55
C LEU A 3 -8.18 0.35 8.20
N ASP A 4 -8.83 1.41 7.73
CA ASP A 4 -9.41 1.49 6.40
C ASP A 4 -8.52 2.39 5.53
N ALA A 5 -7.94 1.83 4.47
CA ALA A 5 -6.97 2.52 3.62
C ALA A 5 -7.38 2.45 2.13
N SER A 6 -7.41 3.60 1.49
CA SER A 6 -7.46 3.75 0.03
C SER A 6 -6.25 4.57 -0.40
N ILE A 7 -5.43 3.97 -1.26
CA ILE A 7 -4.14 4.54 -1.70
C ILE A 7 -4.17 4.64 -3.21
N LEU A 8 -3.93 5.85 -3.70
CA LEU A 8 -3.57 6.13 -5.09
C LEU A 8 -2.22 6.82 -5.10
N ALA A 9 -1.19 6.15 -5.62
CA ALA A 9 0.17 6.66 -5.67
C ALA A 9 0.74 6.58 -7.09
N ARG A 10 1.55 7.56 -7.47
CA ARG A 10 2.20 7.62 -8.78
C ARG A 10 3.71 7.76 -8.64
N ARG A 11 4.46 6.91 -9.35
CA ARG A 11 5.92 7.01 -9.50
C ARG A 11 6.26 6.96 -10.99
N GLY A 12 6.48 8.13 -11.60
CA GLY A 12 6.69 8.24 -13.04
C GLY A 12 5.49 7.75 -13.86
N SER A 13 5.69 6.73 -14.68
CA SER A 13 4.64 6.07 -15.46
C SER A 13 3.86 4.99 -14.68
N PHE A 14 4.37 4.59 -13.51
CA PHE A 14 3.74 3.58 -12.68
C PHE A 14 2.68 4.20 -11.77
N THR A 15 1.50 3.58 -11.72
CA THR A 15 0.40 3.92 -10.82
C THR A 15 0.08 2.73 -9.93
N LEU A 16 0.05 2.94 -8.62
CA LEU A 16 -0.42 2.00 -7.62
C LEU A 16 -1.81 2.43 -7.16
N GLN A 17 -2.75 1.50 -7.20
CA GLN A 17 -4.05 1.64 -6.56
C GLN A 17 -4.25 0.46 -5.61
N ALA A 18 -4.57 0.72 -4.35
CA ALA A 18 -4.79 -0.31 -3.34
C ALA A 18 -5.89 0.12 -2.36
N GLU A 19 -6.78 -0.82 -2.04
CA GLU A 19 -7.86 -0.66 -1.08
C GLU A 19 -7.89 -1.87 -0.15
N PHE A 20 -7.88 -1.63 1.17
CA PHE A 20 -7.95 -2.69 2.17
C PHE A 20 -8.46 -2.17 3.51
N ALA A 21 -9.08 -3.07 4.26
CA ALA A 21 -9.48 -2.88 5.65
C ALA A 21 -8.79 -3.94 6.51
N LEU A 22 -8.17 -3.55 7.62
CA LEU A 22 -7.49 -4.45 8.54
C LEU A 22 -8.00 -4.26 9.97
N GLU A 23 -8.30 -5.36 10.65
CA GLU A 23 -8.67 -5.32 12.07
C GLU A 23 -7.43 -5.17 12.97
N PRO A 24 -7.57 -4.59 14.18
CA PRO A 24 -6.51 -4.58 15.18
C PRO A 24 -5.93 -5.97 15.42
N GLY A 25 -4.59 -6.04 15.46
CA GLY A 25 -3.88 -7.31 15.66
C GLY A 25 -3.72 -8.16 14.39
N THR A 26 -4.19 -7.70 13.23
CA THR A 26 -3.99 -8.40 11.97
C THR A 26 -2.55 -8.28 11.49
N LEU A 27 -1.94 -9.42 11.14
CA LEU A 27 -0.71 -9.47 10.34
C LEU A 27 -1.08 -9.64 8.86
N ALA A 28 -0.74 -8.65 8.04
CA ALA A 28 -0.96 -8.69 6.60
C ALA A 28 0.36 -8.74 5.83
N VAL A 29 0.39 -9.44 4.70
CA VAL A 29 1.57 -9.57 3.83
C VAL A 29 1.19 -9.21 2.40
N ALA A 30 1.89 -8.24 1.81
CA ALA A 30 1.74 -7.88 0.40
C ALA A 30 2.67 -8.73 -0.47
N VAL A 31 2.08 -9.53 -1.37
CA VAL A 31 2.81 -10.47 -2.26
C VAL A 31 2.60 -10.08 -3.72
N GLY A 32 3.62 -10.27 -4.55
CA GLY A 32 3.56 -10.01 -5.98
C GLY A 32 4.95 -10.02 -6.61
N PRO A 33 5.06 -10.05 -7.96
CA PRO A 33 6.33 -10.04 -8.67
C PRO A 33 7.11 -8.74 -8.46
N ASN A 34 8.40 -8.73 -8.82
CA ASN A 34 9.21 -7.51 -8.79
C ASN A 34 8.58 -6.42 -9.66
N GLY A 35 8.59 -5.17 -9.18
CA GLY A 35 7.95 -4.04 -9.86
C GLY A 35 6.44 -3.90 -9.63
N SER A 36 5.79 -4.80 -8.89
CA SER A 36 4.33 -4.73 -8.63
C SER A 36 3.88 -3.61 -7.67
N GLY A 37 4.80 -2.78 -7.18
CA GLY A 37 4.48 -1.66 -6.28
C GLY A 37 4.43 -1.97 -4.78
N LYS A 38 4.90 -3.14 -4.32
CA LYS A 38 4.93 -3.49 -2.88
C LYS A 38 5.69 -2.48 -2.01
N SER A 39 6.89 -2.08 -2.42
CA SER A 39 7.67 -1.06 -1.69
C SER A 39 6.98 0.30 -1.75
N THR A 40 6.39 0.67 -2.89
CA THR A 40 5.58 1.88 -3.03
C THR A 40 4.37 1.87 -2.08
N LEU A 41 3.71 0.72 -1.91
CA LEU A 41 2.60 0.57 -0.97
C LEU A 41 3.05 0.75 0.48
N ALA A 42 4.18 0.15 0.85
CA ALA A 42 4.74 0.28 2.19
C ALA A 42 5.14 1.73 2.51
N GLU A 43 5.77 2.43 1.56
CA GLU A 43 6.10 3.85 1.69
C GLU A 43 4.84 4.72 1.79
N ALA A 44 3.80 4.43 1.00
CA ALA A 44 2.52 5.16 1.06
C ALA A 44 1.88 5.03 2.45
N LEU A 45 1.82 3.80 2.98
CA LEU A 45 1.29 3.52 4.31
C LEU A 45 2.10 4.19 5.43
N ALA A 46 3.41 4.32 5.25
CA ALA A 46 4.29 5.01 6.19
C ALA A 46 4.23 6.55 6.06
N GLY A 47 3.47 7.10 5.11
CA GLY A 47 3.42 8.54 4.85
C GLY A 47 4.73 9.09 4.24
N LEU A 48 5.49 8.25 3.54
CA LEU A 48 6.80 8.58 2.98
C LEU A 48 6.76 8.90 1.48
N LEU A 49 5.59 8.85 0.85
CA LEU A 49 5.41 9.32 -0.52
C LEU A 49 5.11 10.83 -0.53
N PRO A 50 5.70 11.59 -1.48
CA PRO A 50 5.44 13.02 -1.65
C PRO A 50 4.04 13.32 -2.21
#